data_AF-A0A1C5FLF1-F1
#
_entry.id   AF-A0A1C5FLF1-F1
#
_cell.length_a   1.000
_cell.length_b   1.000
_cell.length_c   1.000
_cell.angle_alpha   90.00
_cell.angle_beta   90.00
_cell.angle_gamma   90.00
#
_symmetry.space_group_name_H-M   'P 1'
#
loop_
_entity.id
_entity.type
_entity.pdbx_description
1 polymer ?
#
loop_
_entity_poly.entity_id
_entity_poly.type
_entity_poly.pdbx_seq_one_letter_code
_entity_poly.pdbx_strand_id
1 'polypeptide(L)'
;MPPTARPLLRRRGATRLIAAATLAFATFCSLTGTAPATAADHVSGRAEGQPPDSFWGDTSSIPPAKNVLTVQVLNRTNGKYPDDQVYWTFNNETHSIAEQSTLDMPANSAGRMYFHLGSPDSKYADFIEFTVGDDVFNGNTTRVDAFGLKLAMRLHAHDGFDAQVGEDYETFQEDRDATWKKFADAVPDEFASLTEVEKPYRILAPGSVPDFREGGKYADYMSSYAKTVGIDAPTSDIFGCAGVLANEAGKCSALNRHVAQLPEDQWSDPSKYYQDAPANYYAKFWHDHSIDKLSYGFPYDDFAGQSSFVSHGDPQYLAVAVGW
;
A
#
# COMPACT_ATOMS: atom_id res chain seq x y z
N MET A 1 41.76 40.34 -38.22
CA MET A 1 40.56 39.75 -38.87
C MET A 1 40.63 38.23 -38.74
N PRO A 2 39.47 37.55 -38.62
CA PRO A 2 39.19 36.48 -37.65
C PRO A 2 39.13 35.09 -38.36
N PRO A 3 38.64 33.95 -37.80
CA PRO A 3 37.40 33.74 -37.01
C PRO A 3 37.64 33.06 -35.63
N THR A 4 37.23 33.65 -34.51
CA THR A 4 36.00 33.36 -33.73
C THR A 4 35.60 31.88 -33.57
N ALA A 5 35.99 31.28 -32.44
CA ALA A 5 35.42 30.03 -31.91
C ALA A 5 34.24 30.35 -30.97
N ARG A 6 33.12 29.64 -31.15
CA ARG A 6 31.89 29.73 -30.32
C ARG A 6 32.11 29.03 -28.96
N PRO A 7 31.42 29.44 -27.87
CA PRO A 7 31.45 28.71 -26.61
C PRO A 7 30.56 27.46 -26.69
N LEU A 8 31.06 26.35 -26.14
CA LEU A 8 30.30 25.11 -25.92
C LEU A 8 29.23 25.35 -24.86
N LEU A 9 27.96 25.11 -25.23
CA LEU A 9 26.85 24.99 -24.31
C LEU A 9 27.13 23.84 -23.32
N ARG A 10 27.34 24.18 -22.06
CA ARG A 10 27.39 23.21 -20.96
C ARG A 10 25.96 22.74 -20.69
N ARG A 11 25.53 21.64 -21.36
CA ARG A 11 24.32 20.90 -20.97
C ARG A 11 24.52 20.42 -19.53
N ARG A 12 23.84 21.06 -18.58
CA ARG A 12 23.63 20.48 -17.25
C ARG A 12 22.77 19.25 -17.45
N GLY A 13 23.36 18.07 -17.34
CA GLY A 13 22.61 16.83 -17.21
C GLY A 13 21.75 16.93 -15.96
N ALA A 14 20.45 16.74 -16.11
CA ALA A 14 19.55 16.51 -14.98
C ALA A 14 19.92 15.14 -14.42
N THR A 15 20.74 15.12 -13.36
CA THR A 15 20.94 13.94 -12.53
C THR A 15 19.60 13.69 -11.83
N ARG A 16 18.80 12.77 -12.38
CA ARG A 16 17.66 12.21 -11.65
C ARG A 16 18.26 11.47 -10.45
N LEU A 17 18.19 12.07 -9.27
CA LEU A 17 18.32 11.32 -8.02
C LEU A 17 17.14 10.35 -7.98
N ILE A 18 17.39 9.10 -8.34
CA ILE A 18 16.52 8.00 -7.95
C ILE A 18 16.80 7.83 -6.45
N ALA A 19 15.92 8.37 -5.61
CA ALA A 19 15.92 8.05 -4.19
C ALA A 19 15.53 6.57 -4.08
N ALA A 20 16.51 5.71 -3.85
CA ALA A 20 16.26 4.33 -3.45
C ALA A 20 15.73 4.37 -2.01
N ALA A 21 14.42 4.43 -1.85
CA ALA A 21 13.78 4.15 -0.57
C ALA A 21 14.09 2.67 -0.26
N THR A 22 15.04 2.45 0.64
CA THR A 22 15.32 1.11 1.17
C THR A 22 14.18 0.83 2.13
N LEU A 23 13.13 0.16 1.65
CA LEU A 23 12.05 -0.31 2.50
C LEU A 23 12.68 -1.34 3.44
N ALA A 24 12.89 -0.97 4.70
CA ALA A 24 13.38 -1.89 5.71
C ALA A 24 12.27 -2.92 5.97
N PHE A 25 12.35 -4.06 5.30
CA PHE A 25 11.67 -5.26 5.77
C PHE A 25 12.23 -5.54 7.17
N ALA A 26 11.43 -5.29 8.20
CA ALA A 26 11.72 -5.77 9.54
C ALA A 26 11.86 -7.29 9.46
N THR A 27 13.11 -7.74 9.45
CA THR A 27 13.44 -9.16 9.41
C THR A 27 13.07 -9.72 10.78
N PHE A 28 11.92 -10.40 10.89
CA PHE A 28 11.57 -11.13 12.09
C PHE A 28 12.54 -12.30 12.24
N CYS A 29 13.61 -12.09 13.00
CA CYS A 29 14.43 -13.18 13.54
C CYS A 29 13.71 -13.77 14.75
N SER A 30 13.53 -15.08 14.69
CA SER A 30 12.88 -15.96 15.66
C SER A 30 13.37 -15.68 17.09
N LEU A 31 12.54 -15.02 17.89
CA LEU A 31 12.62 -15.08 19.34
C LEU A 31 11.51 -16.02 19.80
N THR A 32 11.92 -17.17 20.32
CA THR A 32 11.08 -18.10 21.06
C THR A 32 10.56 -17.42 22.33
N GLY A 33 9.47 -16.69 22.19
CA GLY A 33 8.73 -16.03 23.26
C GLY A 33 7.24 -16.24 23.05
N THR A 34 6.61 -16.92 24.00
CA THR A 34 5.20 -17.31 24.06
C THR A 34 4.23 -16.26 23.52
N ALA A 35 3.52 -16.61 22.44
CA ALA A 35 2.34 -15.91 21.96
C ALA A 35 1.26 -15.86 23.06
N PRO A 36 0.51 -14.76 23.10
CA PRO A 36 -0.88 -14.91 22.68
C PRO A 36 -1.28 -13.75 21.77
N ALA A 37 -1.22 -13.95 20.45
CA ALA A 37 -2.16 -13.28 19.57
C ALA A 37 -3.41 -14.16 19.60
N THR A 38 -4.38 -13.79 20.44
CA THR A 38 -5.71 -14.40 20.36
C THR A 38 -6.25 -14.06 18.98
N ALA A 39 -6.35 -15.07 18.12
CA ALA A 39 -7.24 -15.03 16.97
C ALA A 39 -8.58 -14.49 17.47
N ALA A 40 -9.01 -13.36 16.92
CA ALA A 40 -10.34 -12.87 17.20
C ALA A 40 -11.32 -13.98 16.79
N ASP A 41 -12.16 -14.41 17.73
CA ASP A 41 -13.27 -15.30 17.43
C ASP A 41 -14.07 -14.68 16.26
N HIS A 42 -14.05 -15.35 15.11
CA HIS A 42 -14.84 -14.99 13.94
C HIS A 42 -16.32 -15.13 14.31
N VAL A 43 -16.92 -14.05 14.82
CA VAL A 43 -18.36 -13.86 14.76
C VAL A 43 -18.71 -13.72 13.28
N SER A 44 -19.66 -14.52 12.83
CA SER A 44 -20.08 -14.74 11.43
C SER A 44 -20.75 -13.52 10.75
N GLY A 45 -20.25 -12.32 10.97
CA GLY A 45 -20.62 -11.10 10.25
C GLY A 45 -19.59 -10.80 9.17
N ARG A 46 -20.05 -10.48 7.96
CA ARG A 46 -19.18 -9.92 6.91
C ARG A 46 -18.58 -8.62 7.44
N ALA A 47 -17.28 -8.49 7.28
CA ALA A 47 -16.52 -7.38 7.81
C ALA A 47 -16.79 -6.08 7.01
N GLU A 48 -16.50 -4.92 7.58
CA GLU A 48 -16.89 -3.63 7.01
C GLU A 48 -16.24 -3.44 5.63
N GLY A 49 -17.02 -3.01 4.63
CA GLY A 49 -16.50 -2.75 3.29
C GLY A 49 -16.08 -3.99 2.48
N GLN A 50 -16.13 -5.21 3.03
CA GLN A 50 -15.75 -6.44 2.31
C GLN A 50 -16.57 -6.61 1.02
N PRO A 51 -15.97 -7.00 -0.12
CA PRO A 51 -16.70 -7.44 -1.31
C PRO A 51 -17.52 -8.73 -1.13
N PRO A 52 -18.59 -8.95 -1.93
CA PRO A 52 -19.39 -10.18 -1.86
C PRO A 52 -18.63 -11.35 -2.49
N ASP A 53 -19.02 -12.60 -2.24
CA ASP A 53 -18.37 -13.76 -2.88
C ASP A 53 -18.43 -13.70 -4.41
N SER A 54 -19.51 -13.16 -4.97
CA SER A 54 -19.61 -12.94 -6.42
C SER A 54 -18.54 -12.01 -6.98
N PHE A 55 -17.97 -11.12 -6.15
CA PHE A 55 -16.81 -10.31 -6.53
C PHE A 55 -15.54 -11.14 -6.63
N TRP A 56 -15.42 -12.31 -6.01
CA TRP A 56 -14.22 -13.15 -6.17
C TRP A 56 -14.37 -14.17 -7.30
N GLY A 57 -15.59 -14.37 -7.81
CA GLY A 57 -15.89 -15.35 -8.85
C GLY A 57 -15.96 -16.76 -8.27
N ASP A 58 -15.82 -17.76 -9.13
CA ASP A 58 -15.80 -19.16 -8.70
C ASP A 58 -14.41 -19.56 -8.19
N THR A 59 -14.17 -19.42 -6.89
CA THR A 59 -12.90 -19.82 -6.26
C THR A 59 -12.67 -21.34 -6.26
N SER A 60 -13.71 -22.16 -6.47
CA SER A 60 -13.56 -23.62 -6.58
C SER A 60 -12.88 -24.05 -7.87
N SER A 61 -12.79 -23.14 -8.86
CA SER A 61 -12.08 -23.36 -10.12
C SER A 61 -10.58 -23.09 -10.06
N ILE A 62 -10.08 -22.50 -8.96
CA ILE A 62 -8.65 -22.23 -8.77
C ILE A 62 -7.91 -23.58 -8.69
N PRO A 63 -6.89 -23.83 -9.55
CA PRO A 63 -6.21 -25.10 -9.56
C PRO A 63 -5.46 -25.33 -8.24
N PRO A 64 -5.43 -26.57 -7.71
CA PRO A 64 -4.64 -26.90 -6.54
C PRO A 64 -3.16 -26.55 -6.75
N ALA A 65 -2.57 -25.93 -5.74
CA ALA A 65 -1.15 -25.58 -5.74
C ALA A 65 -0.29 -26.86 -5.86
N LYS A 66 0.81 -26.76 -6.61
CA LYS A 66 1.88 -27.78 -6.63
C LYS A 66 3.10 -27.31 -5.84
N ASN A 67 3.21 -25.99 -5.64
CA ASN A 67 4.16 -25.37 -4.73
C ASN A 67 3.46 -25.04 -3.40
N VAL A 68 3.46 -23.76 -2.98
CA VAL A 68 2.93 -23.35 -1.67
C VAL A 68 1.47 -22.93 -1.75
N LEU A 69 1.11 -22.04 -2.69
CA LEU A 69 -0.27 -21.62 -2.94
C LEU A 69 -0.48 -21.25 -4.41
N THR A 70 -1.72 -21.28 -4.89
CA THR A 70 -2.06 -20.73 -6.21
C THR A 70 -2.49 -19.28 -6.07
N VAL A 71 -1.82 -18.37 -6.77
CA VAL A 71 -2.30 -16.98 -6.95
C VAL A 71 -3.22 -16.92 -8.15
N GLN A 72 -4.42 -16.35 -7.99
CA GLN A 72 -5.38 -16.07 -9.06
C GLN A 72 -5.54 -14.55 -9.21
N VAL A 73 -5.23 -14.01 -10.38
CA VAL A 73 -5.46 -12.60 -10.68
C VAL A 73 -6.84 -12.44 -11.32
N LEU A 74 -7.62 -11.47 -10.85
CA LEU A 74 -9.01 -11.24 -11.24
C LEU A 74 -9.19 -9.84 -11.85
N ASN A 75 -9.82 -9.78 -13.01
CA ASN A 75 -10.21 -8.52 -13.62
C ASN A 75 -11.42 -7.90 -12.91
N ARG A 76 -11.22 -6.80 -12.20
CA ARG A 76 -12.29 -6.00 -11.57
C ARG A 76 -12.27 -4.56 -12.07
N THR A 77 -11.83 -4.36 -13.32
CA THR A 77 -11.75 -3.04 -13.96
C THR A 77 -13.10 -2.51 -14.45
N ASN A 78 -14.22 -3.11 -14.04
CA ASN A 78 -15.58 -2.72 -14.44
C ASN A 78 -15.78 -2.63 -15.97
N GLY A 79 -15.13 -3.54 -16.70
CA GLY A 79 -15.18 -3.58 -18.17
C GLY A 79 -14.31 -2.55 -18.87
N LYS A 80 -13.53 -1.75 -18.13
CA LYS A 80 -12.60 -0.77 -18.71
C LYS A 80 -11.51 -1.44 -19.54
N TYR A 81 -10.96 -2.55 -19.03
CA TYR A 81 -9.92 -3.32 -19.69
C TYR A 81 -10.38 -4.76 -19.89
N PRO A 82 -10.27 -5.33 -21.10
CA PRO A 82 -10.40 -6.77 -21.29
C PRO A 82 -9.24 -7.53 -20.66
N ASP A 83 -9.41 -8.83 -20.47
CA ASP A 83 -8.43 -9.72 -19.80
C ASP A 83 -7.06 -9.78 -20.51
N ASP A 84 -7.00 -9.54 -21.82
CA ASP A 84 -5.74 -9.46 -22.58
C ASP A 84 -4.98 -8.13 -22.36
N GLN A 85 -5.56 -7.21 -21.58
CA GLN A 85 -5.00 -5.92 -21.19
C GLN A 85 -4.84 -5.74 -19.67
N VAL A 86 -5.07 -6.79 -18.89
CA VAL A 86 -4.75 -6.82 -17.46
C VAL A 86 -3.55 -7.75 -17.29
N TYR A 87 -2.44 -7.20 -16.84
CA TYR A 87 -1.18 -7.92 -16.74
C TYR A 87 -0.76 -8.07 -15.29
N TRP A 88 -0.05 -9.16 -15.00
CA TRP A 88 0.76 -9.29 -13.80
C TRP A 88 2.22 -9.55 -14.16
N THR A 89 3.13 -9.10 -13.30
CA THR A 89 4.57 -9.34 -13.41
C THR A 89 5.12 -9.85 -12.07
N PHE A 90 5.80 -10.98 -12.11
CA PHE A 90 6.51 -11.55 -10.96
C PHE A 90 7.76 -12.29 -11.43
N ASN A 91 8.88 -12.20 -10.71
CA ASN A 91 10.14 -12.85 -11.07
C ASN A 91 10.61 -12.62 -12.53
N ASN A 92 10.36 -11.44 -13.08
CA ASN A 92 10.64 -11.04 -14.47
C ASN A 92 9.81 -11.77 -15.54
N GLU A 93 8.78 -12.51 -15.15
CA GLU A 93 7.76 -13.04 -16.05
C GLU A 93 6.56 -12.08 -16.04
N THR A 94 6.01 -11.83 -17.22
CA THR A 94 4.85 -10.95 -17.41
C THR A 94 3.84 -11.64 -18.31
N HIS A 95 2.60 -11.75 -17.84
CA HIS A 95 1.52 -12.35 -18.60
C HIS A 95 0.26 -11.50 -18.48
N SER A 96 -0.54 -11.48 -19.55
CA SER A 96 -1.93 -11.05 -19.44
C SER A 96 -2.74 -12.13 -18.74
N ILE A 97 -3.83 -11.77 -18.06
CA ILE A 97 -4.69 -12.77 -17.42
C ILE A 97 -5.49 -13.59 -18.45
N ALA A 98 -5.67 -13.10 -19.68
CA ALA A 98 -6.22 -13.91 -20.77
C ALA A 98 -5.29 -15.06 -21.19
N GLU A 99 -3.98 -14.85 -21.09
CA GLU A 99 -2.96 -15.87 -21.37
C GLU A 99 -2.77 -16.81 -20.17
N GLN A 100 -2.60 -16.21 -18.98
CA GLN A 100 -2.33 -16.93 -17.75
C GLN A 100 -2.86 -16.13 -16.57
N SER A 101 -4.04 -16.48 -16.08
CA SER A 101 -4.66 -15.80 -14.93
C SER A 101 -4.16 -16.31 -13.57
N THR A 102 -3.41 -17.41 -13.54
CA THR A 102 -2.92 -18.06 -12.33
C THR A 102 -1.40 -18.22 -12.29
N LEU A 103 -0.84 -18.22 -11.09
CA LEU A 103 0.56 -18.51 -10.81
C LEU A 103 0.65 -19.50 -9.64
N ASP A 104 1.25 -20.66 -9.87
CA ASP A 104 1.58 -21.63 -8.82
C ASP A 104 2.83 -21.13 -8.06
N MET A 105 2.62 -20.50 -6.91
CA MET A 105 3.61 -19.67 -6.23
C MET A 105 4.58 -20.52 -5.40
N PRO A 106 5.90 -20.49 -5.72
CA PRO A 106 6.91 -21.08 -4.86
C PRO A 106 7.24 -20.20 -3.65
N ALA A 107 7.91 -20.82 -2.68
CA ALA A 107 8.51 -20.09 -1.56
C ALA A 107 9.45 -18.98 -2.07
N ASN A 108 9.42 -17.83 -1.42
CA ASN A 108 10.22 -16.65 -1.72
C ASN A 108 10.37 -15.76 -0.47
N SER A 109 11.43 -14.94 -0.42
CA SER A 109 11.81 -14.20 0.79
C SER A 109 11.60 -12.67 0.72
N ALA A 110 11.03 -12.15 -0.39
CA ALA A 110 10.71 -10.73 -0.61
C ALA A 110 10.02 -10.54 -1.99
N GLY A 111 8.81 -11.07 -2.14
CA GLY A 111 8.04 -10.98 -3.38
C GLY A 111 7.36 -9.63 -3.56
N ARG A 112 7.42 -9.12 -4.79
CA ARG A 112 6.51 -8.08 -5.30
C ARG A 112 5.88 -8.58 -6.59
N MET A 113 4.55 -8.67 -6.60
CA MET A 113 3.79 -8.93 -7.83
C MET A 113 3.18 -7.61 -8.28
N TYR A 114 3.63 -7.16 -9.45
CA TYR A 114 3.14 -5.93 -10.08
C TYR A 114 1.95 -6.22 -10.96
N PHE A 115 1.03 -5.27 -11.07
CA PHE A 115 -0.13 -5.31 -11.95
C PHE A 115 -0.10 -4.11 -12.88
N HIS A 116 -0.44 -4.30 -14.15
CA HIS A 116 -0.47 -3.24 -15.16
C HIS A 116 -1.76 -3.30 -15.97
N LEU A 117 -2.32 -2.14 -16.32
CA LEU A 117 -3.51 -2.03 -17.15
C LEU A 117 -3.22 -1.37 -18.51
N GLY A 118 -3.74 -1.97 -19.57
CA GLY A 118 -3.62 -1.53 -20.97
C GLY A 118 -2.40 -2.09 -21.71
N SER A 119 -1.25 -2.16 -21.05
CA SER A 119 -0.03 -2.77 -21.58
C SER A 119 0.90 -3.23 -20.44
N PRO A 120 1.83 -4.17 -20.67
CA PRO A 120 2.73 -4.66 -19.63
C PRO A 120 3.70 -3.58 -19.10
N ASP A 121 4.00 -2.55 -19.90
CA ASP A 121 4.88 -1.43 -19.51
C ASP A 121 4.10 -0.17 -19.12
N SER A 122 2.78 -0.29 -18.91
CA SER A 122 1.90 0.83 -18.59
C SER A 122 2.26 1.45 -17.24
N LYS A 123 2.07 2.77 -17.14
CA LYS A 123 2.18 3.52 -15.88
C LYS A 123 0.95 3.37 -14.98
N TYR A 124 -0.17 2.85 -15.51
CA TYR A 124 -1.28 2.42 -14.68
C TYR A 124 -0.89 1.09 -14.04
N ALA A 125 -0.18 1.21 -12.93
CA ALA A 125 0.44 0.09 -12.26
C ALA A 125 0.42 0.24 -10.75
N ASP A 126 0.40 -0.89 -10.08
CA ASP A 126 0.49 -1.02 -8.62
C ASP A 126 1.03 -2.40 -8.27
N PHE A 127 1.23 -2.72 -6.99
CA PHE A 127 1.76 -4.01 -6.58
C PHE A 127 1.27 -4.45 -5.21
N ILE A 128 1.35 -5.76 -4.97
CA ILE A 128 1.29 -6.35 -3.63
C ILE A 128 2.69 -6.76 -3.18
N GLU A 129 2.91 -6.78 -1.87
CA GLU A 129 4.14 -7.25 -1.25
C GLU A 129 3.86 -8.51 -0.45
N PHE A 130 4.77 -9.48 -0.50
CA PHE A 130 4.61 -10.72 0.25
C PHE A 130 5.92 -11.44 0.52
N THR A 131 5.85 -12.38 1.44
CA THR A 131 6.84 -13.44 1.67
C THR A 131 6.07 -14.75 1.77
N VAL A 132 6.47 -15.73 0.95
CA VAL A 132 5.90 -17.07 0.98
C VAL A 132 6.95 -18.00 1.58
N GLY A 133 6.72 -18.45 2.81
CA GLY A 133 7.56 -19.48 3.42
C GLY A 133 7.22 -20.86 2.87
N ASP A 134 7.81 -21.91 3.47
CA ASP A 134 7.55 -23.29 3.04
C ASP A 134 6.07 -23.71 3.21
N ASP A 135 5.36 -23.10 4.18
CA ASP A 135 3.97 -23.41 4.52
C ASP A 135 3.23 -22.20 5.14
N VAL A 136 3.57 -20.99 4.69
CA VAL A 136 2.97 -19.75 5.22
C VAL A 136 2.96 -18.65 4.18
N PHE A 137 1.84 -17.96 4.07
CA PHE A 137 1.74 -16.71 3.32
C PHE A 137 1.81 -15.52 4.30
N ASN A 138 2.57 -14.49 3.94
CA ASN A 138 2.57 -13.20 4.62
C ASN A 138 2.51 -12.12 3.54
N GLY A 139 1.52 -11.24 3.53
CA GLY A 139 1.47 -10.20 2.50
C GLY A 139 0.44 -9.11 2.74
N ASN A 140 0.51 -8.06 1.93
CA ASN A 140 -0.33 -6.88 2.02
C ASN A 140 -0.49 -6.20 0.65
N THR A 141 -1.57 -5.42 0.52
CA THR A 141 -1.60 -4.29 -0.43
C THR A 141 -0.81 -3.12 0.17
N THR A 142 -0.40 -2.12 -0.61
CA THR A 142 0.36 -0.99 -0.05
C THR A 142 0.07 0.34 -0.73
N ARG A 143 -0.03 1.40 0.09
CA ARG A 143 -0.15 2.81 -0.32
C ARG A 143 1.00 3.64 0.24
N VAL A 144 2.00 3.00 0.84
CA VAL A 144 3.19 3.66 1.41
C VAL A 144 3.88 4.58 0.40
N ASP A 145 3.97 4.16 -0.86
CA ASP A 145 4.56 4.98 -1.94
C ASP A 145 3.53 5.87 -2.63
N ALA A 146 2.42 5.25 -3.06
CA ALA A 146 1.31 5.90 -3.73
C ALA A 146 0.15 4.91 -3.93
N PHE A 147 -1.03 5.44 -4.27
CA PHE A 147 -2.12 4.68 -4.87
C PHE A 147 -2.02 4.73 -6.40
N GLY A 148 -1.89 3.57 -7.05
CA GLY A 148 -1.80 3.43 -8.51
C GLY A 148 -3.04 2.77 -9.11
N LEU A 149 -3.42 1.60 -8.61
CA LEU A 149 -4.57 0.79 -9.03
C LEU A 149 -5.33 0.32 -7.79
N LYS A 150 -6.63 0.07 -7.91
CA LYS A 150 -7.42 -0.56 -6.85
C LYS A 150 -7.00 -2.03 -6.72
N LEU A 151 -6.60 -2.46 -5.54
CA LEU A 151 -6.15 -3.81 -5.24
C LEU A 151 -6.87 -4.32 -3.98
N ALA A 152 -7.36 -5.55 -4.07
CA ALA A 152 -7.78 -6.32 -2.91
C ALA A 152 -7.26 -7.75 -3.02
N MET A 153 -7.01 -8.36 -1.87
CA MET A 153 -6.58 -9.75 -1.75
C MET A 153 -7.60 -10.56 -0.95
N ARG A 154 -7.77 -11.83 -1.30
CA ARG A 154 -8.47 -12.84 -0.50
C ARG A 154 -7.56 -14.04 -0.31
N LEU A 155 -7.10 -14.25 0.92
CA LEU A 155 -6.29 -15.40 1.30
C LEU A 155 -7.20 -16.49 1.86
N HIS A 156 -7.08 -17.70 1.33
CA HIS A 156 -7.75 -18.88 1.85
C HIS A 156 -6.73 -19.98 2.19
N ALA A 157 -6.95 -20.68 3.29
CA ALA A 157 -6.10 -21.78 3.75
C ALA A 157 -6.89 -23.09 3.84
N HIS A 158 -6.17 -24.22 3.89
CA HIS A 158 -6.78 -25.55 3.91
C HIS A 158 -7.59 -25.85 5.18
N ASP A 159 -7.34 -25.14 6.28
CA ASP A 159 -8.08 -25.25 7.53
C ASP A 159 -9.39 -24.43 7.55
N GLY A 160 -9.70 -23.74 6.45
CA GLY A 160 -10.90 -22.92 6.29
C GLY A 160 -10.72 -21.45 6.68
N PHE A 161 -9.51 -21.00 7.01
CA PHE A 161 -9.23 -19.57 7.11
C PHE A 161 -9.54 -18.87 5.78
N ASP A 162 -10.25 -17.74 5.85
CA ASP A 162 -10.63 -16.92 4.70
C ASP A 162 -10.68 -15.44 5.11
N ALA A 163 -9.71 -14.65 4.64
CA ALA A 163 -9.59 -13.23 4.97
C ALA A 163 -9.41 -12.37 3.73
N GLN A 164 -10.00 -11.18 3.77
CA GLN A 164 -9.95 -10.20 2.69
C GLN A 164 -9.33 -8.89 3.19
N VAL A 165 -8.46 -8.29 2.38
CA VAL A 165 -7.77 -7.03 2.69
C VAL A 165 -7.60 -6.18 1.43
N GLY A 166 -7.44 -4.86 1.57
CA GLY A 166 -7.28 -3.90 0.47
C GLY A 166 -8.46 -2.94 0.34
N GLU A 167 -8.61 -2.30 -0.83
CA GLU A 167 -9.71 -1.35 -1.06
C GLU A 167 -11.09 -1.98 -0.84
N ASP A 168 -12.02 -1.20 -0.30
CA ASP A 168 -13.40 -1.64 -0.04
C ASP A 168 -14.21 -1.85 -1.33
N TYR A 169 -15.34 -2.54 -1.20
CA TYR A 169 -16.19 -2.86 -2.34
C TYR A 169 -16.75 -1.62 -3.04
N GLU A 170 -17.06 -0.54 -2.30
CA GLU A 170 -17.56 0.71 -2.88
C GLU A 170 -16.53 1.34 -3.81
N THR A 171 -15.27 1.38 -3.39
CA THR A 171 -14.14 1.88 -4.18
C THR A 171 -13.98 1.05 -5.46
N PHE A 172 -14.22 -0.26 -5.40
CA PHE A 172 -14.27 -1.11 -6.61
C PHE A 172 -15.50 -0.88 -7.50
N GLN A 173 -16.57 -0.22 -7.04
CA GLN A 173 -17.75 0.06 -7.87
C GLN A 173 -17.64 1.37 -8.67
N GLU A 174 -16.79 2.29 -8.24
CA GLU A 174 -16.61 3.58 -8.93
C GLU A 174 -15.54 3.51 -10.03
N ASP A 175 -15.52 4.47 -10.96
CA ASP A 175 -14.40 4.65 -11.90
C ASP A 175 -13.25 5.39 -11.21
N ARG A 176 -12.04 5.29 -11.73
CA ARG A 176 -10.84 5.97 -11.25
C ARG A 176 -11.03 7.46 -11.01
N ASP A 177 -11.68 8.16 -11.94
CA ASP A 177 -11.90 9.60 -11.84
C ASP A 177 -12.76 9.96 -10.62
N ALA A 178 -13.71 9.09 -10.25
CA ALA A 178 -14.52 9.26 -9.04
C ALA A 178 -13.67 9.01 -7.77
N THR A 179 -12.78 8.02 -7.78
CA THR A 179 -11.81 7.82 -6.67
C THR A 179 -10.89 9.03 -6.49
N TRP A 180 -10.39 9.59 -7.59
CA TRP A 180 -9.57 10.81 -7.56
C TRP A 180 -10.33 12.00 -6.97
N LYS A 181 -11.59 12.18 -7.40
CA LYS A 181 -12.45 13.24 -6.87
C LYS A 181 -12.74 13.03 -5.39
N LYS A 182 -13.08 11.81 -4.98
CA LYS A 182 -13.36 11.44 -3.59
C LYS A 182 -12.14 11.73 -2.70
N PHE A 183 -10.94 11.37 -3.14
CA PHE A 183 -9.69 11.72 -2.46
C PHE A 183 -9.52 13.24 -2.33
N ALA A 184 -9.62 13.98 -3.45
CA ALA A 184 -9.42 15.42 -3.46
C ALA A 184 -10.46 16.18 -2.61
N ASP A 185 -11.69 15.68 -2.52
CA ASP A 185 -12.75 16.27 -1.69
C ASP A 185 -12.57 15.96 -0.19
N ALA A 186 -11.88 14.87 0.16
CA ALA A 186 -11.75 14.39 1.54
C ALA A 186 -10.53 14.95 2.29
N VAL A 187 -9.44 15.24 1.58
CA VAL A 187 -8.18 15.69 2.21
C VAL A 187 -8.09 17.22 2.32
N PRO A 188 -7.38 17.76 3.33
CA PRO A 188 -7.11 19.20 3.42
C PRO A 188 -6.31 19.75 2.23
N ASP A 189 -6.37 21.06 2.01
CA ASP A 189 -5.68 21.78 0.92
C ASP A 189 -4.17 21.52 0.87
N GLU A 190 -3.55 21.19 2.01
CA GLU A 190 -2.14 20.82 2.08
C GLU A 190 -1.79 19.58 1.24
N PHE A 191 -2.75 18.67 1.06
CA PHE A 191 -2.60 17.40 0.35
C PHE A 191 -3.05 17.49 -1.13
N ALA A 192 -3.45 18.66 -1.62
CA ALA A 192 -3.96 18.83 -2.98
C ALA A 192 -2.94 18.44 -4.07
N SER A 193 -1.63 18.60 -3.83
CA SER A 193 -0.62 18.25 -4.82
C SER A 193 -0.41 16.74 -5.03
N LEU A 194 -0.90 15.91 -4.10
CA LEU A 194 -0.72 14.45 -4.16
C LEU A 194 -1.36 13.83 -5.41
N THR A 195 -2.46 14.40 -5.90
CA THR A 195 -3.15 13.94 -7.12
C THR A 195 -2.57 14.51 -8.41
N GLU A 196 -1.72 15.54 -8.33
CA GLU A 196 -1.32 16.35 -9.49
C GLU A 196 0.08 16.01 -10.01
N VAL A 197 1.01 15.62 -9.13
CA VAL A 197 2.43 15.40 -9.51
C VAL A 197 2.59 14.30 -10.57
N GLU A 198 1.86 13.19 -10.44
CA GLU A 198 1.92 12.05 -11.37
C GLU A 198 0.60 11.80 -12.09
N LYS A 199 -0.27 12.80 -12.18
CA LYS A 199 -1.55 12.70 -12.88
C LYS A 199 -1.36 12.24 -14.34
N PRO A 200 -2.20 11.31 -14.86
CA PRO A 200 -3.33 10.63 -14.22
C PRO A 200 -2.98 9.30 -13.52
N TYR A 201 -1.70 9.00 -13.29
CA TYR A 201 -1.22 7.65 -12.99
C TYR A 201 -1.21 7.28 -11.51
N ARG A 202 -0.93 8.21 -10.59
CA ARG A 202 -0.81 7.89 -9.16
C ARG A 202 -1.24 9.05 -8.25
N ILE A 203 -1.78 8.72 -7.08
CA ILE A 203 -1.91 9.64 -5.94
C ILE A 203 -0.74 9.35 -5.01
N LEU A 204 0.26 10.24 -4.99
CA LEU A 204 1.51 10.02 -4.26
C LEU A 204 1.33 10.15 -2.75
N ALA A 205 2.08 9.36 -1.98
CA ALA A 205 2.17 9.57 -0.53
C ALA A 205 2.79 10.95 -0.21
N PRO A 206 2.47 11.57 0.95
CA PRO A 206 2.90 12.93 1.25
C PRO A 206 4.42 13.13 1.25
N GLY A 207 5.18 12.18 1.79
CA GLY A 207 6.66 12.22 1.79
C GLY A 207 7.29 12.14 0.39
N SER A 208 6.49 11.81 -0.63
CA SER A 208 6.92 11.67 -2.02
C SER A 208 6.77 12.93 -2.86
N VAL A 209 6.00 13.94 -2.40
CA VAL A 209 5.81 15.19 -3.15
C VAL A 209 6.72 16.33 -2.67
N PRO A 210 7.04 17.31 -3.54
CA PRO A 210 7.88 18.44 -3.16
C PRO A 210 7.34 19.29 -2.00
N ASP A 211 6.02 19.40 -1.85
CA ASP A 211 5.41 20.32 -0.89
C ASP A 211 5.74 19.99 0.58
N PHE A 212 5.86 18.71 0.93
CA PHE A 212 6.17 18.25 2.29
C PHE A 212 7.66 17.92 2.51
N ARG A 213 8.49 18.12 1.48
CA ARG A 213 9.95 17.93 1.55
C ARG A 213 10.66 19.23 1.93
N GLU A 214 11.96 19.14 2.23
CA GLU A 214 12.79 20.31 2.54
C GLU A 214 12.64 21.42 1.48
N GLY A 215 12.33 22.64 1.94
CA GLY A 215 12.08 23.80 1.09
C GLY A 215 10.69 23.86 0.46
N GLY A 216 9.86 22.86 0.65
CA GLY A 216 8.45 22.81 0.23
C GLY A 216 7.55 23.71 1.09
N LYS A 217 6.36 24.03 0.55
CA LYS A 217 5.38 24.91 1.20
C LYS A 217 4.91 24.40 2.57
N TYR A 218 4.91 23.08 2.76
CA TYR A 218 4.42 22.38 3.94
C TYR A 218 5.52 21.53 4.61
N ALA A 219 6.79 21.91 4.43
CA ALA A 219 7.94 21.20 4.99
C ALA A 219 7.90 21.04 6.53
N ASP A 220 7.19 21.94 7.22
CA ASP A 220 7.04 21.94 8.68
C ASP A 220 5.66 21.48 9.19
N TYR A 221 4.82 20.92 8.31
CA TYR A 221 3.44 20.53 8.62
C TYR A 221 3.33 19.60 9.84
N MET A 222 4.17 18.56 9.93
CA MET A 222 4.22 17.67 11.09
C MET A 222 5.30 18.07 12.10
N SER A 223 6.39 18.71 11.63
CA SER A 223 7.58 19.01 12.44
C SER A 223 7.24 19.79 13.71
N SER A 224 6.32 20.76 13.63
CA SER A 224 5.95 21.58 14.79
C SER A 224 5.20 20.78 15.85
N TYR A 225 4.29 19.90 15.45
CA TYR A 225 3.56 19.01 16.35
C TYR A 225 4.51 17.98 16.98
N ALA A 226 5.40 17.35 16.21
CA ALA A 226 6.39 16.42 16.73
C ALA A 226 7.29 17.04 17.82
N LYS A 227 7.69 18.32 17.64
CA LYS A 227 8.47 19.04 18.65
C LYS A 227 7.74 19.22 19.98
N THR A 228 6.41 19.33 19.98
CA THR A 228 5.62 19.45 21.23
C THR A 228 5.70 18.20 22.11
N VAL A 229 5.99 17.06 21.51
CA VAL A 229 6.15 15.76 22.18
C VAL A 229 7.61 15.33 22.27
N GLY A 230 8.55 16.26 22.05
CA GLY A 230 9.98 16.03 22.22
C GLY A 230 10.67 15.30 21.06
N ILE A 231 10.06 15.26 19.88
CA ILE A 231 10.62 14.63 18.68
C ILE A 231 11.04 15.72 17.68
N ASP A 232 12.33 15.76 17.34
CA ASP A 232 12.85 16.64 16.29
C ASP A 232 13.08 15.84 15.00
N ALA A 233 12.09 15.89 14.11
CA ALA A 233 12.12 15.22 12.81
C ALA A 233 11.46 16.12 11.76
N PRO A 234 11.98 16.15 10.52
CA PRO A 234 11.31 16.85 9.42
C PRO A 234 10.03 16.12 9.02
N THR A 235 9.06 16.86 8.49
CA THR A 235 7.77 16.33 8.05
C THR A 235 7.90 15.12 7.10
N SER A 236 8.85 15.16 6.16
CA SER A 236 9.10 14.05 5.24
C SER A 236 9.50 12.76 5.95
N ASP A 237 10.30 12.86 7.01
CA ASP A 237 10.73 11.69 7.80
C ASP A 237 9.60 11.18 8.68
N ILE A 238 8.71 12.06 9.14
CA ILE A 238 7.52 11.66 9.90
C ILE A 238 6.57 10.87 9.00
N PHE A 239 6.25 11.37 7.80
CA PHE A 239 5.39 10.63 6.86
C PHE A 239 6.01 9.32 6.37
N GLY A 240 7.34 9.26 6.24
CA GLY A 240 8.06 8.09 5.76
C GLY A 240 8.68 7.21 6.86
N CYS A 241 8.40 7.47 8.14
CA CYS A 241 9.05 6.86 9.30
C CYS A 241 10.56 6.66 9.13
N ALA A 242 11.24 7.71 8.70
CA ALA A 242 12.67 7.70 8.39
C ALA A 242 13.48 8.45 9.47
N GLY A 243 14.79 8.51 9.27
CA GLY A 243 15.69 9.25 10.16
C GLY A 243 15.61 8.75 11.60
N VAL A 244 15.33 9.66 12.53
CA VAL A 244 15.20 9.33 13.97
C VAL A 244 14.00 8.42 14.28
N LEU A 245 13.07 8.24 13.35
CA LEU A 245 11.89 7.39 13.50
C LEU A 245 12.05 6.00 12.87
N ALA A 246 13.18 5.72 12.21
CA ALA A 246 13.40 4.49 11.42
C ALA A 246 13.38 3.17 12.22
N ASN A 247 13.39 3.23 13.56
CA ASN A 247 13.24 2.06 14.43
C ASN A 247 12.28 2.34 15.59
N GLU A 248 11.38 3.31 15.42
CA GLU A 248 10.49 3.81 16.48
C GLU A 248 9.03 3.73 16.01
N ALA A 249 8.57 2.51 15.70
CA ALA A 249 7.27 2.24 15.09
C ALA A 249 6.12 2.96 15.84
N GLY A 250 6.03 2.78 17.15
CA GLY A 250 4.99 3.43 17.96
C GLY A 250 4.99 4.96 17.85
N LYS A 251 6.17 5.61 17.93
CA LYS A 251 6.26 7.07 17.81
C LYS A 251 5.90 7.55 16.41
N CYS A 252 6.38 6.86 15.37
CA CYS A 252 6.05 7.26 14.01
C CYS A 252 4.54 7.15 13.72
N SER A 253 3.94 6.01 14.10
CA SER A 253 2.51 5.79 13.92
C SER A 253 1.68 6.77 14.75
N ALA A 254 2.10 7.07 15.98
CA ALA A 254 1.43 8.06 16.82
C ALA A 254 1.50 9.48 16.22
N LEU A 255 2.61 9.87 15.60
CA LEU A 255 2.72 11.15 14.92
C LEU A 255 1.83 11.22 13.67
N ASN A 256 1.86 10.20 12.81
CA ASN A 256 1.02 10.15 11.60
C ASN A 256 -0.48 10.20 11.94
N ARG A 257 -0.88 9.55 13.04
CA ARG A 257 -2.27 9.44 13.51
C ARG A 257 -2.72 10.56 14.44
N HIS A 258 -1.85 11.54 14.75
CA HIS A 258 -2.10 12.64 15.70
C HIS A 258 -2.49 12.17 17.12
N VAL A 259 -1.78 11.18 17.64
CA VAL A 259 -1.98 10.66 19.02
C VAL A 259 -0.73 10.70 19.89
N ALA A 260 0.40 11.19 19.39
CA ALA A 260 1.68 11.24 20.12
C ALA A 260 1.65 12.11 21.40
N GLN A 261 0.70 13.06 21.49
CA GLN A 261 0.43 13.88 22.67
C GLN A 261 -0.34 13.14 23.76
N LEU A 262 -0.99 12.04 23.40
CA LEU A 262 -1.72 11.20 24.34
C LEU A 262 -0.75 10.24 25.06
N PRO A 263 -1.14 9.73 26.23
CA PRO A 263 -0.46 8.60 26.86
C PRO A 263 -0.25 7.43 25.88
N GLU A 264 0.91 6.77 25.96
CA GLU A 264 1.32 5.72 25.01
C GLU A 264 0.36 4.52 24.97
N ASP A 265 -0.31 4.21 26.07
CA ASP A 265 -1.35 3.18 26.15
C ASP A 265 -2.61 3.51 25.31
N GLN A 266 -2.73 4.74 24.82
CA GLN A 266 -3.80 5.19 23.92
C GLN A 266 -3.37 5.24 22.45
N TRP A 267 -2.09 5.00 22.14
CA TRP A 267 -1.59 5.05 20.76
C TRP A 267 -2.10 3.90 19.89
N SER A 268 -2.69 2.87 20.51
CA SER A 268 -3.26 1.70 19.84
C SER A 268 -4.79 1.75 19.74
N ASP A 269 -5.45 2.85 20.09
CA ASP A 269 -6.90 3.02 20.01
C ASP A 269 -7.32 3.73 18.70
N PRO A 270 -7.89 3.00 17.71
CA PRO A 270 -8.24 3.60 16.41
C PRO A 270 -9.30 4.68 16.47
N SER A 271 -10.13 4.72 17.54
CA SER A 271 -11.14 5.76 17.71
C SER A 271 -10.54 7.17 17.91
N LYS A 272 -9.24 7.25 18.20
CA LYS A 272 -8.53 8.51 18.44
C LYS A 272 -7.72 9.00 17.25
N TYR A 273 -7.57 8.19 16.22
CA TYR A 273 -6.71 8.54 15.08
C TYR A 273 -7.35 9.64 14.23
N TYR A 274 -6.50 10.54 13.75
CA TYR A 274 -6.82 11.58 12.76
C TYR A 274 -7.96 12.53 13.18
N GLN A 275 -8.17 12.72 14.49
CA GLN A 275 -9.24 13.55 15.04
C GLN A 275 -8.92 15.06 15.02
N ASP A 276 -7.65 15.43 14.81
CA ASP A 276 -7.20 16.82 14.72
C ASP A 276 -5.97 16.93 13.80
N ALA A 277 -5.67 18.15 13.37
CA ALA A 277 -4.50 18.46 12.55
C ALA A 277 -3.30 18.91 13.40
N PRO A 278 -2.06 18.70 12.94
CA PRO A 278 -1.69 18.03 11.69
C PRO A 278 -1.77 16.50 11.80
N ALA A 279 -2.24 15.84 10.75
CA ALA A 279 -2.33 14.37 10.67
C ALA A 279 -2.06 13.88 9.24
N ASN A 280 -1.76 12.59 9.06
CA ASN A 280 -1.58 12.00 7.74
C ASN A 280 -2.95 11.70 7.11
N TYR A 281 -3.59 12.74 6.55
CA TYR A 281 -4.91 12.62 5.92
C TYR A 281 -4.90 11.77 4.64
N TYR A 282 -3.73 11.57 4.01
CA TYR A 282 -3.56 10.58 2.95
C TYR A 282 -3.79 9.15 3.48
N ALA A 283 -3.13 8.78 4.58
CA ALA A 283 -3.32 7.46 5.19
C ALA A 283 -4.75 7.29 5.71
N LYS A 284 -5.30 8.32 6.38
CA LYS A 284 -6.70 8.33 6.83
C LYS A 284 -7.67 7.98 5.69
N PHE A 285 -7.51 8.61 4.52
CA PHE A 285 -8.36 8.33 3.37
C PHE A 285 -8.36 6.85 2.99
N TRP A 286 -7.17 6.23 2.93
CA TRP A 286 -7.10 4.81 2.58
C TRP A 286 -7.69 3.90 3.65
N HIS A 287 -7.57 4.22 4.93
CA HIS A 287 -8.33 3.50 5.97
C HIS A 287 -9.84 3.66 5.78
N ASP A 288 -10.35 4.87 5.52
CA ASP A 288 -11.79 5.10 5.34
C ASP A 288 -12.37 4.36 4.12
N HIS A 289 -11.52 3.94 3.18
CA HIS A 289 -11.88 3.29 1.91
C HIS A 289 -11.24 1.90 1.72
N SER A 290 -10.94 1.22 2.83
CA SER A 290 -10.41 -0.15 2.83
C SER A 290 -11.30 -1.09 3.65
N ILE A 291 -11.23 -2.37 3.31
CA ILE A 291 -11.87 -3.47 4.05
C ILE A 291 -11.43 -3.40 5.52
N ASP A 292 -12.40 -3.43 6.44
CA ASP A 292 -12.20 -3.31 7.90
C ASP A 292 -11.42 -2.07 8.36
N LYS A 293 -11.34 -1.07 7.49
CA LYS A 293 -10.50 0.11 7.68
C LYS A 293 -9.02 -0.22 7.85
N LEU A 294 -8.57 -1.35 7.31
CA LEU A 294 -7.17 -1.79 7.34
C LEU A 294 -6.45 -1.40 6.05
N SER A 295 -5.44 -0.54 6.17
CA SER A 295 -4.69 -0.04 5.02
C SER A 295 -3.24 0.24 5.39
N TYR A 296 -2.33 0.04 4.44
CA TYR A 296 -0.91 0.32 4.64
C TYR A 296 -0.56 1.67 3.99
N GLY A 297 -0.97 2.76 4.64
CA GLY A 297 -0.90 4.13 4.12
C GLY A 297 0.41 4.86 4.41
N PHE A 298 1.18 4.40 5.40
CA PHE A 298 2.53 4.87 5.71
C PHE A 298 3.35 3.73 6.34
N PRO A 299 4.69 3.80 6.36
CA PRO A 299 5.50 2.76 7.03
C PRO A 299 5.09 2.65 8.51
N TYR A 300 5.06 1.47 9.10
CA TYR A 300 4.54 1.27 10.47
C TYR A 300 3.03 1.45 10.66
N ASP A 301 2.21 1.45 9.61
CA ASP A 301 0.74 1.35 9.78
C ASP A 301 0.33 0.01 10.45
N ASP A 302 1.19 -1.00 10.40
CA ASP A 302 1.02 -2.27 11.11
C ASP A 302 1.10 -2.14 12.63
N PHE A 303 1.60 -1.01 13.17
CA PHE A 303 1.49 -0.72 14.60
C PHE A 303 0.02 -0.69 15.02
N ALA A 304 -0.31 -1.49 16.04
CA ALA A 304 -1.68 -1.77 16.48
C ALA A 304 -2.56 -2.47 15.41
N GLY A 305 -1.96 -3.18 14.47
CA GLY A 305 -2.65 -4.03 13.50
C GLY A 305 -3.57 -3.27 12.55
N GLN A 306 -3.16 -2.09 12.07
CA GLN A 306 -3.99 -1.26 11.19
C GLN A 306 -3.62 -1.36 9.71
N SER A 307 -2.57 -2.09 9.36
CA SER A 307 -2.19 -2.33 7.97
C SER A 307 -3.11 -3.36 7.29
N SER A 308 -3.11 -3.38 5.96
CA SER A 308 -3.77 -4.41 5.15
C SER A 308 -3.00 -5.74 5.11
N PHE A 309 -2.24 -6.05 6.17
CA PHE A 309 -1.46 -7.28 6.27
C PHE A 309 -2.34 -8.47 6.59
N VAL A 310 -2.11 -9.57 5.86
CA VAL A 310 -2.73 -10.87 6.09
C VAL A 310 -1.65 -11.95 6.11
N SER A 311 -1.75 -12.85 7.08
CA SER A 311 -0.85 -14.00 7.22
C SER A 311 -1.58 -15.22 7.71
N HIS A 312 -1.27 -16.37 7.12
CA HIS A 312 -1.78 -17.65 7.57
C HIS A 312 -0.88 -18.81 7.10
N GLY A 313 -0.83 -19.86 7.91
CA GLY A 313 -0.20 -21.14 7.54
C GLY A 313 -1.10 -21.97 6.63
N ASP A 314 -0.55 -23.03 6.04
CA ASP A 314 -1.29 -23.96 5.16
C ASP A 314 -2.10 -23.26 4.03
N PRO A 315 -1.52 -22.24 3.34
CA PRO A 315 -2.26 -21.44 2.39
C PRO A 315 -2.66 -22.25 1.16
N GLN A 316 -3.91 -22.16 0.74
CA GLN A 316 -4.42 -22.85 -0.44
C GLN A 316 -4.35 -21.96 -1.68
N TYR A 317 -4.91 -20.74 -1.58
CA TYR A 317 -4.92 -19.78 -2.67
C TYR A 317 -4.88 -18.34 -2.18
N LEU A 318 -4.41 -17.46 -3.06
CA LEU A 318 -4.54 -16.01 -2.95
C LEU A 318 -5.25 -15.49 -4.20
N ALA A 319 -6.45 -14.96 -4.04
CA ALA A 319 -7.09 -14.22 -5.14
C ALA A 319 -6.70 -12.73 -5.03
N VAL A 320 -6.29 -12.12 -6.14
CA VAL A 320 -5.94 -10.70 -6.22
C VAL A 320 -6.82 -10.01 -7.24
N ALA A 321 -7.66 -9.07 -6.77
CA ALA A 321 -8.53 -8.27 -7.62
C ALA A 321 -7.82 -7.01 -8.09
N VAL A 322 -7.79 -6.78 -9.41
CA VAL A 322 -7.24 -5.58 -10.03
C VAL A 322 -8.37 -4.72 -10.57
N GLY A 323 -8.58 -3.56 -9.97
CA GLY A 323 -9.69 -2.66 -10.27
C GLY A 323 -9.31 -1.41 -11.04
N TRP A 324 -10.33 -0.68 -11.48
CA TRP A 324 -10.21 0.61 -12.16
C TRP A 324 -11.12 1.65 -11.51
#